data_AF-A0A2W4V7C0-F1
#
_entry.id   AF-A0A2W4V7C0-F1
#
_cell.length_a   1.000
_cell.length_b   1.000
_cell.length_c   1.000
_cell.angle_alpha   90.00
_cell.angle_beta   90.00
_cell.angle_gamma   90.00
#
_symmetry.space_group_name_H-M   'P 1'
#
loop_
_entity.id
_entity.type
_entity.pdbx_description
1 polymer ?
#
loop_
_entity_poly.entity_id
_entity_poly.type
_entity_poly.pdbx_seq_one_letter_code
_entity_poly.pdbx_strand_id
1 'polypeptide(L)'
;MYRSLFALVLLLPLTPVSSEAFVFRKIVYCSPIEGFIHWQGKPLANVVVTRELYSGGFAGGKYSDTASTGIDGRFKFDVVQEQRFLRPDLLSANPRVSQFLIAKHQGFDYLVWTFDKLDFNFGTEATGNLLKLECDLSNAEDDADLRIVRCKNNGVRKL
;
A
#
# COMPACT_ATOMS: atom_id res chain seq x y z
N MET A 1 3.01 29.37 76.15
CA MET A 1 1.73 29.44 75.42
C MET A 1 2.04 29.28 73.93
N TYR A 2 1.74 28.12 73.36
CA TYR A 2 1.98 27.78 71.95
C TYR A 2 0.93 28.47 71.06
N ARG A 3 1.35 29.21 70.03
CA ARG A 3 0.46 29.71 68.97
C ARG A 3 0.80 28.99 67.67
N SER A 4 0.01 27.97 67.36
CA SER A 4 0.13 27.16 66.15
C SER A 4 -0.28 27.95 64.91
N LEU A 5 0.61 28.02 63.91
CA LEU A 5 0.29 28.40 62.54
C LEU A 5 -0.63 27.33 61.92
N PHE A 6 -1.79 27.74 61.41
CA PHE A 6 -2.56 26.93 60.47
C PHE A 6 -2.13 27.27 59.04
N ALA A 7 -1.27 26.44 58.46
CA ALA A 7 -1.00 26.45 57.03
C ALA A 7 -2.07 25.60 56.33
N LEU A 8 -3.05 26.25 55.72
CA LEU A 8 -4.06 25.61 54.88
C LEU A 8 -3.41 25.26 53.52
N VAL A 9 -2.80 24.08 53.44
CA VAL A 9 -2.35 23.50 52.17
C VAL A 9 -3.57 22.90 51.47
N LEU A 10 -4.17 23.69 50.57
CA LEU A 10 -5.21 23.22 49.66
C LEU A 10 -4.52 22.40 48.56
N LEU A 11 -4.56 21.08 48.75
CA LEU A 11 -4.21 20.04 47.77
C LEU A 11 -5.09 20.22 46.52
N LEU A 12 -4.55 20.88 45.49
CA LEU A 12 -5.09 20.80 44.14
C LEU A 12 -5.00 19.34 43.66
N PRO A 13 -6.11 18.69 43.27
CA PRO A 13 -6.02 17.42 42.59
C PRO A 13 -5.38 17.66 41.23
N LEU A 14 -4.10 17.30 41.10
CA LEU A 14 -3.45 17.05 39.82
C LEU A 14 -4.18 15.86 39.19
N THR A 15 -5.31 16.12 38.52
CA THR A 15 -5.84 15.13 37.59
C THR A 15 -4.77 14.93 36.53
N PRO A 16 -4.32 13.69 36.28
CA PRO A 16 -3.46 13.45 35.13
C PRO A 16 -4.28 13.86 33.92
N VAL A 17 -3.88 14.96 33.28
CA VAL A 17 -4.30 15.27 31.92
C VAL A 17 -3.96 14.01 31.15
N SER A 18 -4.99 13.29 30.72
CA SER A 18 -4.85 12.13 29.84
C SER A 18 -3.98 12.61 28.70
N SER A 19 -2.71 12.22 28.69
CA SER A 19 -1.85 12.38 27.52
C SER A 19 -2.64 11.72 26.41
N GLU A 20 -3.18 12.51 25.48
CA GLU A 20 -3.75 11.97 24.27
C GLU A 20 -2.72 10.98 23.75
N ALA A 21 -3.08 9.69 23.77
CA ALA A 21 -2.20 8.67 23.30
C ALA A 21 -1.97 9.02 21.83
N PHE A 22 -0.77 9.49 21.50
CA PHE A 22 -0.34 9.66 20.12
C PHE A 22 -0.35 8.27 19.50
N VAL A 23 -1.49 7.86 18.94
CA VAL A 23 -1.61 6.57 18.26
C VAL A 23 -0.89 6.75 16.94
N PHE A 24 0.40 6.37 16.91
CA PHE A 24 1.16 6.17 15.70
C PHE A 24 0.50 5.05 14.89
N ARG A 25 -0.45 5.39 14.02
CA ARG A 25 -0.98 4.44 13.04
C ARG A 25 -0.05 4.45 11.83
N LYS A 26 0.66 3.35 11.64
CA LYS A 26 1.39 3.10 10.40
C LYS A 26 0.38 2.95 9.27
N ILE A 27 0.51 3.78 8.24
CA ILE A 27 -0.38 3.74 7.07
C ILE A 27 0.34 3.00 5.96
N VAL A 28 -0.18 1.83 5.57
CA VAL A 28 0.33 1.06 4.43
C VAL A 28 -0.66 1.15 3.29
N TYR A 29 -0.31 1.88 2.24
CA TYR A 29 -1.14 2.04 1.05
C TYR A 29 -1.06 0.81 0.14
N CYS A 30 0.13 0.23 0.00
CA CYS A 30 0.38 -0.96 -0.81
C CYS A 30 1.55 -1.75 -0.23
N SER A 31 1.34 -3.05 0.00
CA SER A 31 2.38 -3.96 0.48
C SER A 31 3.48 -4.19 -0.58
N PRO A 32 4.65 -4.73 -0.18
CA PRO A 32 5.69 -5.11 -1.14
C PRO A 32 5.16 -6.12 -2.16
N ILE A 33 5.66 -6.01 -3.39
CA ILE A 33 5.28 -6.86 -4.51
C ILE A 33 6.55 -7.46 -5.12
N GLU A 34 6.54 -8.76 -5.34
CA GLU A 34 7.51 -9.46 -6.18
C GLU A 34 6.76 -10.08 -7.36
N GLY A 35 7.25 -9.85 -8.57
CA GLY A 35 6.61 -10.38 -9.76
C GLY A 35 7.58 -11.05 -10.70
N PHE A 36 7.05 -11.98 -11.49
CA PHE A 36 7.73 -12.65 -12.58
C PHE A 36 6.87 -12.51 -13.84
N ILE A 37 7.44 -11.89 -14.88
CA ILE A 37 6.79 -11.70 -16.18
C ILE A 37 7.48 -12.58 -17.20
N HIS A 38 6.68 -13.35 -17.93
CA HIS A 38 7.15 -14.23 -18.98
C HIS A 38 6.22 -14.26 -20.18
N TRP A 39 6.73 -14.84 -21.27
CA TRP A 39 5.96 -15.21 -22.45
C TRP A 39 6.11 -16.71 -22.64
N GLN A 40 5.05 -17.48 -22.37
CA GLN A 40 5.05 -18.94 -22.50
C GLN A 40 6.23 -19.60 -21.78
N GLY A 41 6.44 -19.21 -20.51
CA GLY A 41 7.53 -19.68 -19.66
C GLY A 41 8.90 -19.05 -19.91
N LYS A 42 9.10 -18.26 -20.97
CA LYS A 42 10.35 -17.54 -21.21
C LYS A 42 10.36 -16.20 -20.47
N PRO A 43 11.32 -15.94 -19.56
CA PRO A 43 11.42 -14.67 -18.87
C PRO A 43 11.51 -13.48 -19.83
N LEU A 44 10.79 -12.40 -19.54
CA LEU A 44 10.86 -11.16 -20.32
C LEU A 44 11.67 -10.10 -19.57
N ALA A 45 12.79 -9.70 -20.14
CA ALA A 45 13.65 -8.64 -19.60
C ALA A 45 13.20 -7.25 -20.07
N ASN A 46 13.54 -6.21 -19.28
CA ASN A 46 13.28 -4.80 -19.59
C ASN A 46 11.79 -4.45 -19.81
N VAL A 47 10.87 -5.25 -19.26
CA VAL A 47 9.46 -4.92 -19.20
C VAL A 47 9.28 -3.87 -18.12
N VAL A 48 8.76 -2.70 -18.48
CA VAL A 48 8.45 -1.64 -17.52
C VAL A 48 7.10 -1.95 -16.89
N VAL A 49 7.08 -2.09 -15.58
CA VAL A 49 5.86 -2.25 -14.78
C VAL A 49 5.61 -0.95 -14.04
N THR A 50 4.43 -0.38 -14.23
CA THR A 50 3.96 0.80 -13.52
C THR A 50 2.98 0.39 -12.46
N ARG A 51 3.19 0.87 -11.23
CA ARG A 51 2.20 0.77 -10.16
C ARG A 51 1.51 2.11 -10.01
N GLU A 52 0.18 2.08 -9.97
CA GLU A 52 -0.65 3.24 -9.69
C GLU A 52 -1.51 2.98 -8.45
N LEU A 53 -1.51 3.94 -7.53
CA LEU A 53 -2.30 3.90 -6.31
C LEU A 53 -3.18 5.14 -6.25
N TYR A 54 -4.47 4.95 -5.99
CA TYR A 54 -5.43 6.04 -5.83
C TYR A 54 -5.99 6.02 -4.41
N SER A 55 -5.79 7.12 -3.68
CA SER A 55 -6.26 7.29 -2.30
C SER A 55 -6.27 8.76 -1.92
N GLY A 56 -7.22 9.15 -1.06
CA GLY A 56 -7.25 10.49 -0.47
C GLY A 56 -6.04 10.83 0.40
N GLY A 57 -5.19 9.85 0.73
CA GLY A 57 -3.94 10.08 1.47
C GLY A 57 -2.84 10.77 0.67
N PHE A 58 -2.88 10.70 -0.66
CA PHE A 58 -1.87 11.29 -1.55
C PHE A 58 -2.23 12.72 -1.98
N ALA A 59 -1.20 13.56 -2.20
CA ALA A 59 -1.39 14.86 -2.83
C ALA A 59 -1.93 14.67 -4.26
N GLY A 60 -3.07 15.29 -4.57
CA GLY A 60 -3.76 15.07 -5.85
C GLY A 60 -4.44 13.70 -5.99
N GLY A 61 -4.52 12.91 -4.91
CA GLY A 61 -5.28 11.66 -4.87
C GLY A 61 -4.61 10.45 -5.54
N LYS A 62 -3.38 10.60 -6.06
CA LYS A 62 -2.67 9.55 -6.81
C LYS A 62 -1.20 9.47 -6.40
N TYR A 63 -0.66 8.25 -6.40
CA TYR A 63 0.77 7.94 -6.38
C TYR A 63 1.10 7.00 -7.54
N SER A 64 2.30 7.13 -8.11
CA SER A 64 2.78 6.19 -9.12
C SER A 64 4.30 6.02 -9.05
N ASP A 65 4.75 4.80 -9.25
CA ASP A 65 6.16 4.44 -9.43
C ASP A 65 6.32 3.32 -10.46
N THR A 66 7.56 3.06 -10.87
CA THR A 66 7.87 2.05 -11.89
C THR A 66 8.99 1.13 -11.43
N ALA A 67 8.97 -0.10 -11.92
CA ALA A 67 10.04 -1.08 -11.82
C ALA A 67 10.27 -1.70 -13.21
N SER A 68 11.48 -2.15 -13.51
CA SER A 68 11.77 -2.89 -14.75
C SER A 68 12.15 -4.33 -14.43
N THR A 69 11.76 -5.27 -15.28
CA THR A 69 12.17 -6.66 -15.11
C THR A 69 13.65 -6.87 -15.42
N GLY A 70 14.32 -7.68 -14.60
CA GLY A 70 15.67 -8.15 -14.88
C GLY A 70 15.74 -9.20 -16.00
N ILE A 71 16.94 -9.69 -16.30
CA ILE A 71 17.17 -10.76 -17.29
C ILE A 71 16.44 -12.07 -16.95
N ASP A 72 16.10 -12.25 -15.68
CA ASP A 72 15.36 -13.38 -15.14
C ASP A 72 13.84 -13.14 -15.13
N GLY A 73 13.37 -12.03 -15.73
CA GLY A 73 11.97 -11.65 -15.82
C GLY A 73 11.36 -11.17 -14.51
N ARG A 74 12.17 -10.97 -13.47
CA ARG A 74 11.68 -10.60 -12.14
C ARG A 74 11.68 -9.09 -11.94
N PHE A 75 10.67 -8.58 -11.24
CA PHE A 75 10.59 -7.19 -10.78
C PHE A 75 10.19 -7.14 -9.30
N LYS A 76 10.47 -6.01 -8.65
CA LYS A 76 10.10 -5.78 -7.26
C LYS A 76 9.60 -4.34 -7.08
N PHE A 77 8.57 -4.20 -6.25
CA PHE A 77 8.20 -2.94 -5.65
C PHE A 77 8.35 -3.01 -4.12
N ASP A 78 8.91 -1.96 -3.54
CA ASP A 78 8.92 -1.79 -2.10
C ASP A 78 7.54 -1.34 -1.58
N VAL A 79 7.37 -1.43 -0.27
CA VAL A 79 6.17 -0.98 0.43
C VAL A 79 5.92 0.51 0.20
N VAL A 80 4.68 0.89 -0.10
CA VAL A 80 4.24 2.29 -0.06
C VAL A 80 3.56 2.53 1.27
N GLN A 81 4.23 3.27 2.15
CA GLN A 81 3.77 3.54 3.49
C GLN A 81 4.15 4.95 3.92
N GLU A 82 3.43 5.47 4.90
CA GLU A 82 3.77 6.72 5.57
C GLU A 82 3.80 6.52 7.08
N GLN A 83 4.73 7.21 7.72
CA GLN A 83 4.72 7.43 9.16
C GLN A 83 4.32 8.90 9.37
N ARG A 84 3.04 9.15 9.68
CA ARG A 84 2.57 10.52 9.95
C ARG A 84 2.39 10.73 11.44
N PHE A 85 3.11 11.71 11.97
CA PHE A 85 2.82 12.37 13.24
C PHE A 85 1.86 13.52 12.89
N LEU A 86 0.62 13.52 13.40
CA LEU A 86 -0.31 14.68 13.35
C LEU A 86 -1.00 15.02 11.99
N ARG A 87 -1.90 14.16 11.49
CA ARG A 87 -2.95 14.58 10.53
C ARG A 87 -4.35 14.07 10.93
N PRO A 88 -5.16 14.89 11.63
CA PRO A 88 -6.53 14.54 12.03
C PRO A 88 -7.45 14.24 10.85
N ASP A 89 -7.22 14.92 9.75
CA ASP A 89 -7.93 14.87 8.47
C ASP A 89 -7.84 13.51 7.75
N LEU A 90 -6.77 12.73 8.00
CA LEU A 90 -6.64 11.37 7.45
C LEU A 90 -7.14 10.28 8.43
N LEU A 91 -7.30 10.60 9.71
CA LEU A 91 -7.90 9.69 10.69
C LEU A 91 -9.41 9.53 10.47
N SER A 92 -10.06 10.48 9.77
CA SER A 92 -11.45 10.35 9.30
C SER A 92 -11.57 9.90 7.83
N ALA A 93 -10.45 9.69 7.13
CA ALA A 93 -10.48 9.32 5.73
C ALA A 93 -10.87 7.85 5.57
N ASN A 94 -11.82 7.60 4.68
CA ASN A 94 -12.21 6.25 4.29
C ASN A 94 -10.97 5.53 3.74
N PRO A 95 -10.53 4.39 4.33
CA PRO A 95 -9.24 3.76 4.03
C PRO A 95 -9.27 2.96 2.72
N ARG A 96 -9.80 3.58 1.65
CA ARG A 96 -9.87 2.99 0.32
C ARG A 96 -8.59 3.34 -0.45
N VAL A 97 -7.91 2.31 -0.94
CA VAL A 97 -6.78 2.43 -1.87
C VAL A 97 -7.03 1.53 -3.06
N SER A 98 -7.24 2.12 -4.24
CA SER A 98 -7.29 1.37 -5.49
C SER A 98 -5.88 1.21 -6.04
N GLN A 99 -5.52 -0.02 -6.38
CA GLN A 99 -4.19 -0.40 -6.80
C GLN A 99 -4.24 -1.02 -8.19
N PHE A 100 -3.31 -0.62 -9.05
CA PHE A 100 -3.18 -1.14 -10.42
C PHE A 100 -1.71 -1.41 -10.71
N LEU A 101 -1.43 -2.54 -11.37
CA LEU A 101 -0.13 -2.83 -11.97
C LEU A 101 -0.30 -3.02 -13.46
N ILE A 102 0.46 -2.24 -14.23
CA ILE A 102 0.39 -2.19 -15.68
C ILE A 102 1.78 -2.48 -16.23
N ALA A 103 1.94 -3.57 -16.98
CA ALA A 103 3.18 -3.93 -17.64
C ALA A 103 3.17 -3.45 -19.10
N LYS A 104 4.23 -2.77 -19.55
CA LYS A 104 4.37 -2.31 -20.92
C LYS A 104 5.32 -3.19 -21.69
N HIS A 105 4.82 -3.85 -22.74
CA HIS A 105 5.60 -4.74 -23.58
C HIS A 105 5.18 -4.62 -25.05
N GLN A 106 6.15 -4.45 -25.95
CA GLN A 106 5.93 -4.34 -27.40
C GLN A 106 4.88 -3.30 -27.82
N GLY A 107 4.80 -2.18 -27.09
CA GLY A 107 3.85 -1.10 -27.37
C GLY A 107 2.45 -1.30 -26.81
N PHE A 108 2.18 -2.42 -26.14
CA PHE A 108 0.91 -2.70 -25.47
C PHE A 108 1.03 -2.56 -23.95
N ASP A 109 -0.07 -2.11 -23.34
CA ASP A 109 -0.23 -2.04 -21.89
C ASP A 109 -1.04 -3.25 -21.41
N TYR A 110 -0.49 -3.96 -20.42
CA TYR A 110 -1.07 -5.17 -19.84
C TYR A 110 -1.45 -4.92 -18.39
N LEU A 111 -2.73 -4.99 -18.05
CA LEU A 111 -3.19 -5.00 -16.66
C LEU A 111 -2.89 -6.37 -16.05
N VAL A 112 -1.88 -6.43 -15.20
CA VAL A 112 -1.41 -7.67 -14.58
C VAL A 112 -1.95 -7.87 -13.17
N TRP A 113 -2.41 -6.81 -12.52
CA TRP A 113 -3.04 -6.90 -11.21
C TRP A 113 -3.86 -5.64 -10.88
N THR A 114 -4.98 -5.83 -10.19
CA THR A 114 -5.72 -4.74 -9.55
C THR A 114 -6.34 -5.21 -8.25
N PHE A 115 -6.44 -4.30 -7.29
CA PHE A 115 -7.03 -4.57 -5.98
C PHE A 115 -7.55 -3.30 -5.33
N ASP A 116 -8.72 -3.40 -4.69
CA ASP A 116 -9.24 -2.36 -3.82
C ASP A 116 -8.99 -2.75 -2.36
N LYS A 117 -8.04 -2.08 -1.74
CA LYS A 117 -7.74 -2.22 -0.31
C LYS A 117 -8.69 -1.33 0.48
N LEU A 118 -9.29 -1.86 1.54
CA LEU A 118 -10.28 -1.17 2.40
C LEU A 118 -9.76 -0.92 3.82
N ASP A 119 -8.44 -1.00 4.00
CA ASP A 119 -7.74 -0.71 5.25
C ASP A 119 -6.32 -0.21 4.94
N PHE A 120 -5.57 0.17 5.96
CA PHE A 120 -4.15 0.55 5.84
C PHE A 120 -3.20 -0.47 6.45
N ASN A 121 -3.65 -1.72 6.62
CA ASN A 121 -2.85 -2.76 7.24
C ASN A 121 -1.79 -3.29 6.27
N PHE A 122 -0.66 -3.76 6.82
CA PHE A 122 0.31 -4.46 6.01
C PHE A 122 -0.25 -5.83 5.56
N GLY A 123 -0.03 -6.16 4.29
CA GLY A 123 -0.28 -7.49 3.74
C GLY A 123 -1.74 -7.83 3.43
N THR A 124 -2.70 -6.91 3.52
CA THR A 124 -4.11 -7.17 3.17
C THR A 124 -4.28 -7.77 1.77
N GLU A 125 -3.39 -7.39 0.85
CA GLU A 125 -3.34 -7.91 -0.52
C GLU A 125 -3.08 -9.42 -0.56
N ALA A 126 -2.33 -9.97 0.41
CA ALA A 126 -1.82 -11.35 0.43
C ALA A 126 -1.78 -11.96 1.85
N THR A 127 -2.81 -11.71 2.66
CA THR A 127 -3.01 -12.28 4.01
C THR A 127 -1.78 -12.13 4.93
N GLY A 128 -1.21 -10.93 5.02
CA GLY A 128 -0.07 -10.61 5.87
C GLY A 128 1.30 -10.86 5.23
N ASN A 129 1.36 -11.37 4.00
CA ASN A 129 2.60 -11.63 3.27
C ASN A 129 2.87 -10.57 2.20
N LEU A 130 4.06 -10.62 1.59
CA LEU A 130 4.33 -9.92 0.34
C LEU A 130 3.47 -10.52 -0.79
N LEU A 131 3.02 -9.68 -1.72
CA LEU A 131 2.26 -10.12 -2.89
C LEU A 131 3.22 -10.70 -3.94
N LYS A 132 2.97 -11.94 -4.34
CA LYS A 132 3.72 -12.65 -5.39
C LYS A 132 2.86 -12.77 -6.63
N LEU A 133 3.40 -12.36 -7.77
CA LEU A 133 2.74 -12.42 -9.07
C LEU A 133 3.57 -13.25 -10.06
N GLU A 134 2.91 -14.11 -10.83
CA GLU A 134 3.45 -14.79 -12.00
C GLU A 134 2.52 -14.55 -13.18
N CYS A 135 3.02 -13.85 -14.19
CA CYS A 135 2.25 -13.30 -15.29
C CYS A 135 2.77 -13.82 -16.63
N ASP A 136 1.91 -14.55 -17.35
CA ASP A 136 2.15 -14.92 -18.74
C ASP A 136 1.46 -13.93 -19.67
N LEU A 137 2.21 -13.03 -20.29
CA LEU A 137 1.63 -12.00 -21.17
C LEU A 137 1.02 -12.58 -22.45
N SER A 138 1.34 -13.84 -22.82
CA SER A 138 0.74 -14.49 -23.97
C SER A 138 -0.73 -14.88 -23.75
N ASN A 139 -1.19 -14.90 -22.50
CA ASN A 139 -2.56 -15.27 -22.13
C ASN A 139 -3.44 -14.04 -21.91
N ALA A 140 -3.06 -12.92 -22.51
CA ALA A 140 -3.83 -11.69 -22.43
C ALA A 140 -5.18 -11.82 -23.14
N GLU A 141 -6.22 -11.31 -22.48
CA GLU A 141 -7.54 -11.07 -23.06
C GLU A 141 -7.57 -9.61 -23.55
N ASP A 142 -7.97 -9.35 -24.79
CA ASP A 142 -8.08 -7.99 -25.33
C ASP A 142 -9.35 -7.30 -24.78
N ASP A 143 -9.19 -6.14 -24.14
CA ASP A 143 -10.29 -5.28 -23.68
C ASP A 143 -10.06 -3.83 -24.14
N ALA A 144 -10.69 -3.45 -25.26
CA ALA A 144 -10.67 -2.13 -25.92
C ALA A 144 -9.30 -1.44 -26.05
N ASP A 145 -8.74 -0.94 -24.95
CA ASP A 145 -7.51 -0.16 -24.85
C ASP A 145 -6.44 -0.81 -23.93
N LEU A 146 -6.75 -1.93 -23.27
CA LEU A 146 -5.90 -2.58 -22.27
C LEU A 146 -5.96 -4.10 -22.40
N ARG A 147 -4.82 -4.77 -22.23
CA ARG A 147 -4.75 -6.23 -22.24
C ARG A 147 -4.82 -6.78 -20.83
N ILE A 148 -5.83 -7.56 -20.49
CA ILE A 148 -5.97 -8.11 -19.14
C ILE A 148 -5.24 -9.44 -19.04
N VAL A 149 -4.36 -9.58 -18.05
CA VAL A 149 -3.63 -10.83 -17.78
C VAL A 149 -4.03 -11.37 -16.42
N ARG A 150 -4.61 -12.56 -16.40
CA ARG A 150 -4.93 -13.29 -15.16
C ARG A 150 -3.67 -13.93 -14.57
N CYS A 151 -2.87 -13.14 -13.86
CA CYS A 151 -1.65 -13.65 -13.23
C CYS A 151 -1.95 -14.64 -12.09
N LYS A 152 -1.14 -15.70 -11.99
CA LYS A 152 -1.11 -16.53 -10.79
C LYS A 152 -0.58 -15.68 -9.64
N ASN A 153 -1.23 -15.76 -8.49
CA ASN A 153 -0.85 -14.96 -7.33
C ASN A 153 -1.27 -15.61 -6.01
N ASN A 154 -0.63 -15.16 -4.92
CA ASN A 154 -1.00 -15.50 -3.54
C ASN A 154 -1.97 -14.50 -2.89
N GLY A 155 -2.58 -13.63 -3.69
CA GLY A 155 -3.45 -12.57 -3.21
C GLY A 155 -4.81 -13.08 -2.76
N VAL A 156 -5.49 -12.28 -1.93
CA VAL A 156 -6.84 -12.62 -1.41
C VAL A 156 -7.93 -12.58 -2.47
N ARG A 157 -7.71 -11.84 -3.56
CA ARG A 157 -8.57 -11.78 -4.74
C ARG A 157 -7.80 -12.23 -5.97
N LYS A 158 -8.41 -13.12 -6.75
CA LYS A 158 -7.91 -13.55 -8.06
C LYS A 158 -8.78 -12.88 -9.12
N LEU A 159 -8.15 -12.31 -10.15
CA LEU A 159 -8.81 -11.69 -11.29
C LEU A 159 -9.45 -12.73 -12.21
#